data_AF-A0A969NLD9-F1
#
_entry.id   AF-A0A969NLD9-F1
#
_cell.length_a   1.000
_cell.length_b   1.000
_cell.length_c   1.000
_cell.angle_alpha   90.00
_cell.angle_beta   90.00
_cell.angle_gamma   90.00
#
_symmetry.space_group_name_H-M   'P 1'
#
loop_
_entity.id
_entity.type
_entity.pdbx_description
1 polymer ?
#
loop_
_entity_poly.entity_id
_entity_poly.type
_entity_poly.pdbx_seq_one_letter_code
_entity_poly.pdbx_strand_id
1 'polypeptide(L)'
;MIEYGNELYFSDNNEHIWEFDQFGSKFNKLKINTSSGFQIESNALIYNNGKYIFHYSLLNQETSSQNYPFLSEFTDAKINKNAAYLLKKT
;
A
#
# COMPACT_ATOMS: atom_id res chain seq x y z
N MET A 1 2.21 10.29 -2.31
CA MET A 1 3.63 10.04 -2.59
C MET A 1 4.30 9.74 -1.26
N ILE A 2 5.13 8.71 -1.19
CA ILE A 2 5.91 8.34 -0.01
C ILE A 2 7.36 8.17 -0.45
N GLU A 3 8.29 8.79 0.27
CA GLU A 3 9.73 8.57 0.10
C GLU A 3 10.19 7.50 1.11
N TYR A 4 10.95 6.51 0.65
CA TYR A 4 11.48 5.46 1.50
C TYR A 4 12.83 4.99 0.97
N GLY A 5 13.88 5.11 1.79
CA GLY A 5 15.25 4.91 1.32
C GLY A 5 15.62 5.94 0.26
N ASN A 6 16.08 5.48 -0.91
CA ASN A 6 16.40 6.33 -2.08
C ASN A 6 15.36 6.17 -3.19
N GLU A 7 14.13 5.78 -2.83
CA GLU A 7 13.05 5.50 -3.76
C GLU A 7 11.81 6.31 -3.41
N LEU A 8 11.04 6.65 -4.45
CA LEU A 8 9.79 7.38 -4.37
C LEU A 8 8.65 6.47 -4.82
N TYR A 9 7.59 6.40 -4.02
CA TYR A 9 6.41 5.60 -4.28
C TYR A 9 5.21 6.51 -4.51
N PHE A 10 4.46 6.28 -5.58
CA PHE A 10 3.32 7.10 -5.98
C PHE A 10 2.12 6.25 -6.39
N SER A 11 0.92 6.59 -5.90
CA SER A 11 -0.33 5.99 -6.36
C SER A 11 -0.95 6.84 -7.46
N ASP A 12 -1.28 6.25 -8.60
CA ASP A 12 -2.03 6.94 -9.65
C ASP A 12 -3.55 6.92 -9.39
N ASN A 13 -4.31 7.70 -10.17
CA ASN A 13 -5.77 7.77 -10.08
C ASN A 13 -6.47 6.44 -10.44
N ASN A 14 -5.74 5.50 -11.04
CA ASN A 14 -6.22 4.16 -11.36
C ASN A 14 -5.75 3.14 -10.30
N GLU A 15 -5.38 3.61 -9.10
CA GLU A 15 -5.04 2.78 -7.95
C GLU A 15 -3.78 1.91 -8.12
N HIS A 16 -2.92 2.20 -9.10
CA HIS A 16 -1.62 1.54 -9.24
C HIS A 16 -0.55 2.22 -8.40
N ILE A 17 0.42 1.45 -7.93
CA ILE A 17 1.62 1.98 -7.27
C ILE A 17 2.80 1.97 -8.24
N TRP A 18 3.44 3.12 -8.37
CA TRP A 18 4.64 3.35 -9.14
C TRP A 18 5.81 3.56 -8.20
N GLU A 19 6.93 2.94 -8.53
CA GLU A 19 8.21 3.05 -7.83
C GLU A 19 9.17 3.83 -8.73
N PHE A 20 9.85 4.83 -8.17
CA PHE A 20 10.84 5.64 -8.85
C PHE A 20 12.15 5.67 -8.06
N ASP A 21 13.27 5.88 -8.74
CA ASP A 21 14.47 6.37 -8.05
C ASP A 21 14.23 7.78 -7.47
N GLN A 22 15.08 8.20 -6.53
CA GLN A 22 15.05 9.53 -5.92
C GLN A 22 15.11 10.72 -6.90
N PHE A 23 15.51 10.48 -8.15
CA PHE A 23 15.58 11.50 -9.20
C PHE A 23 14.39 11.44 -10.17
N GLY A 24 13.41 10.55 -9.93
CA GLY A 24 12.24 10.34 -10.79
C GLY A 24 12.57 9.76 -12.17
N SER A 25 13.76 9.18 -12.35
CA SER A 25 14.32 8.86 -13.67
C SER A 25 14.02 7.44 -14.14
N LYS A 26 14.08 6.45 -13.24
CA LYS A 26 13.71 5.06 -13.50
C LYS A 26 12.36 4.77 -12.87
N PHE A 27 11.44 4.13 -13.59
CA PHE A 27 10.13 3.74 -13.06
C PHE A 27 9.90 2.24 -13.17
N ASN A 28 9.31 1.66 -12.14
CA ASN A 28 8.75 0.31 -12.16
C ASN A 28 7.26 0.40 -11.79
N LYS A 29 6.41 -0.32 -12.52
CA LYS A 29 4.98 -0.38 -12.22
C LYS A 29 4.70 -1.58 -11.35
N LEU A 30 4.38 -1.35 -10.08
CA LEU A 30 3.84 -2.39 -9.22
C LEU A 30 2.37 -2.58 -9.58
N LYS A 31 2.01 -3.80 -10.02
CA LYS A 31 0.62 -4.18 -10.34
C LYS A 31 -0.19 -4.41 -9.05
N ILE A 32 -0.26 -3.37 -8.24
CA ILE A 32 -1.00 -3.30 -6.99
C ILE A 32 -2.31 -2.57 -7.28
N ASN A 33 -3.42 -3.09 -6.77
CA ASN A 33 -4.75 -2.48 -6.91
C ASN A 33 -5.22 -2.08 -5.51
N THR A 34 -5.16 -0.79 -5.17
CA THR A 34 -5.47 -0.28 -3.82
C THR A 34 -6.66 0.66 -3.77
N SER A 35 -7.64 0.37 -2.90
CA SER A 35 -8.88 1.15 -2.79
C SER A 35 -8.79 2.41 -1.92
N SER A 36 -7.71 2.60 -1.14
CA SER A 36 -7.60 3.72 -0.21
C SER A 36 -6.18 4.20 0.06
N GLY A 37 -5.27 3.96 -0.89
CA GLY A 37 -3.87 4.36 -0.78
C GLY A 37 -2.98 3.29 -0.16
N PHE A 38 -1.78 3.65 0.27
CA PHE A 38 -0.80 2.69 0.77
C PHE A 38 0.12 3.33 1.81
N GLN A 39 0.83 2.47 2.53
CA GLN A 39 1.80 2.83 3.55
C GLN A 39 3.07 2.02 3.35
N ILE A 40 4.19 2.50 3.89
CA ILE A 40 5.43 1.73 3.95
C ILE A 40 5.81 1.53 5.42
N GLU A 41 5.94 0.26 5.82
CA GLU A 41 6.40 -0.12 7.16
C GLU A 41 7.29 -1.36 7.04
N SER A 42 8.42 -1.37 7.74
CA SER A 42 9.33 -2.54 7.82
C SER A 42 9.73 -3.15 6.46
N ASN A 43 10.10 -2.32 5.49
CA ASN A 43 10.40 -2.74 4.11
C ASN A 43 9.23 -3.41 3.37
N ALA A 44 7.99 -3.08 3.71
CA ALA A 44 6.80 -3.57 3.02
C ALA A 44 5.84 -2.43 2.68
N LEU A 45 5.26 -2.51 1.48
CA LEU A 45 4.08 -1.76 1.09
C LEU A 45 2.84 -2.44 1.68
N ILE A 46 2.11 -1.69 2.50
CA ILE A 46 0.85 -2.11 3.10
C ILE A 46 -0.29 -1.36 2.41
N TYR A 47 -1.25 -2.09 1.85
CA TYR A 47 -2.39 -1.52 1.16
C TYR A 47 -3.61 -2.45 1.27
N ASN A 48 -4.79 -1.97 0.91
CA ASN A 48 -6.02 -2.77 0.95
C ASN A 48 -6.85 -2.59 -0.32
N ASN A 49 -7.71 -3.55 -0.63
CA ASN A 49 -8.66 -3.49 -1.75
C ASN A 49 -10.13 -3.59 -1.30
N GLY A 50 -10.43 -3.15 -0.08
CA GLY A 50 -11.77 -3.25 0.53
C GLY A 50 -12.15 -4.65 1.02
N LYS A 51 -11.36 -5.69 0.78
CA LYS A 51 -11.58 -7.03 1.36
C LYS A 51 -10.34 -7.63 1.99
N TYR A 52 -9.17 -7.34 1.44
CA TYR A 52 -7.91 -7.86 1.92
C TYR A 52 -6.99 -6.71 2.30
N ILE A 53 -6.16 -6.94 3.33
CA ILE A 53 -4.93 -6.18 3.54
C ILE A 53 -3.80 -6.98 2.93
N PHE A 54 -2.99 -6.33 2.10
CA PHE A 54 -1.82 -6.90 1.46
C PHE A 54 -0.56 -6.36 2.11
N HIS A 55 0.45 -7.22 2.21
CA HIS A 55 1.82 -6.86 2.52
C HIS A 55 2.68 -7.27 1.33
N TYR A 56 3.16 -6.29 0.58
CA TYR A 56 4.11 -6.48 -0.51
C TYR A 56 5.51 -6.16 0.00
N SER A 57 6.39 -7.15 0.06
CA SER A 57 7.76 -6.99 0.52
C SER A 57 8.61 -6.29 -0.54
N LEU A 58 9.24 -5.18 -0.16
CA LEU A 58 10.17 -4.43 -1.02
C LEU A 58 11.52 -5.15 -1.20
N LEU A 59 11.84 -6.12 -0.33
CA LEU A 59 13.12 -6.83 -0.37
C LEU A 59 13.13 -7.97 -1.40
N ASN A 60 12.05 -8.73 -1.46
CA ASN A 60 11.95 -9.95 -2.27
C ASN A 60 10.74 -9.97 -3.21
N GLN A 61 9.94 -8.90 -3.25
CA GLN A 61 8.79 -8.73 -4.13
C GLN A 61 7.68 -9.76 -3.93
N GLU A 62 7.67 -10.42 -2.77
CA GLU A 62 6.61 -11.35 -2.39
C GLU A 62 5.40 -10.60 -1.82
N THR A 63 4.21 -11.11 -2.11
CA THR A 63 2.96 -10.56 -1.58
C THR A 63 2.29 -11.58 -0.67
N SER A 64 1.98 -11.16 0.56
CA SER A 64 1.05 -11.87 1.42
C SER A 64 -0.23 -11.06 1.60
N SER A 65 -1.32 -11.74 1.96
CA SER A 65 -2.60 -11.07 2.18
C SER A 65 -3.37 -11.71 3.32
N GLN A 66 -4.18 -10.90 3.98
CA GLN A 66 -5.08 -11.33 5.02
C GLN A 66 -6.49 -10.79 4.73
N ASN A 67 -7.49 -11.67 4.85
CA ASN A 67 -8.88 -11.33 4.61
C ASN A 67 -9.46 -10.58 5.82
N TYR A 68 -10.05 -9.43 5.54
CA TYR A 68 -10.81 -8.61 6.49
C TYR A 68 -12.12 -8.20 5.82
N PRO A 69 -13.15 -9.06 5.88
CA PRO A 69 -14.36 -8.91 5.05
C PRO A 69 -15.15 -7.63 5.34
N PHE A 70 -14.93 -7.00 6.50
CA PHE A 70 -15.56 -5.74 6.90
C PHE A 70 -14.87 -4.50 6.34
N LEU A 71 -13.70 -4.60 5.69
CA LEU A 71 -12.95 -3.44 5.19
C LEU A 71 -13.73 -2.56 4.21
N SER A 72 -14.68 -3.14 3.47
CA SER A 72 -15.53 -2.42 2.53
C SER A 72 -16.40 -1.36 3.21
N GLU A 73 -16.64 -1.49 4.52
CA GLU A 73 -17.39 -0.55 5.35
C GLU A 73 -16.53 0.65 5.82
N PHE A 74 -15.22 0.62 5.55
CA PHE A 74 -14.26 1.63 5.98
C PHE A 74 -13.69 2.38 4.77
N THR A 75 -13.43 3.66 4.96
CA THR A 75 -12.85 4.57 3.96
C THR A 75 -11.33 4.42 3.91
N ASP A 76 -10.72 4.14 5.06
CA ASP A 76 -9.27 4.00 5.18
C ASP A 76 -8.93 2.94 6.23
N ALA A 77 -7.81 2.26 6.03
CA ALA A 77 -7.28 1.24 6.92
C ALA A 77 -5.76 1.40 7.03
N LYS A 78 -5.30 1.63 8.24
CA LYS A 78 -3.89 1.77 8.59
C LYS A 78 -3.47 0.64 9.53
N ILE A 79 -2.34 0.01 9.25
CA ILE A 79 -1.68 -0.87 10.21
C ILE A 79 -0.51 -0.11 10.82
N ASN A 80 -0.31 -0.27 12.12
CA ASN A 80 0.91 0.19 12.79
C ASN A 80 1.20 -0.78 13.93
N LYS A 81 2.37 -1.45 13.87
CA LYS A 81 2.75 -2.52 14.78
C LYS A 81 1.67 -3.62 14.87
N ASN A 82 0.99 -3.72 16.02
CA ASN A 82 -0.01 -4.75 16.31
C ASN A 82 -1.44 -4.19 16.33
N ALA A 83 -1.65 -2.99 15.79
CA ALA A 83 -2.95 -2.31 15.79
C ALA A 83 -3.39 -1.97 14.36
N ALA A 84 -4.65 -2.26 14.07
CA ALA A 84 -5.35 -1.77 12.88
C ALA A 84 -6.22 -0.57 13.26
N TYR A 85 -6.04 0.53 12.54
CA TYR A 85 -6.80 1.75 12.67
C TYR A 85 -7.70 1.86 11.44
N LEU A 86 -9.01 1.90 11.66
CA LEU A 86 -10.00 1.89 10.60
C LEU A 86 -10.85 3.16 10.68
N LEU A 87 -10.96 3.88 9.56
CA LEU A 87 -11.83 5.05 9.45
C LEU A 87 -13.15 4.63 8.79
N LYS A 88 -14.25 4.72 9.52
CA LYS A 88 -15.56 4.28 9.03
C LYS A 88 -16.10 5.20 7.94
N LYS A 89 -16.79 4.64 6.94
CA LYS A 89 -17.60 5.43 6.00
C LYS A 89 -18.75 6.08 6.78
N THR A 90 -18.96 7.38 6.57
CA THR A 90 -20.11 8.11 7.12
C THR A 90 -21.31 7.98 6.23
#